data_AF-A0A3M1RMY8-F1
#
_entry.id   AF-A0A3M1RMY8-F1
#
_cell.length_a   1.000
_cell.length_b   1.000
_cell.length_c   1.000
_cell.angle_alpha   90.00
_cell.angle_beta   90.00
_cell.angle_gamma   90.00
#
_symmetry.space_group_name_H-M   'P 1'
#
loop_
_entity.id
_entity.type
_entity.pdbx_description
1 polymer ?
#
loop_
_entity_poly.entity_id
_entity_poly.type
_entity_poly.pdbx_seq_one_letter_code
_entity_poly.pdbx_strand_id
1 'polypeptide(L)'
;MSSRIDEEIIRRVLERDEALQEEQKRRLQAEATIEALQELTSLSREEIARIAEEVQASRREKRWLPLLLALLLFSVFLLVILARFTSRQETSPPEIIEEAPAREEVSSASPPIPLSDLPGRSPGPVAPQADVLDIDIYRQFTFVHRGFPLGLSVGQSTAGGLSPRPYEKLRREPRYRSSQVLYGYLPLGNGEDTRISFVVDELEQPAWTLYVDRNNNEDLTDDGPPLHNQGTGRLATEISLPVEVVTAEGTRILTPYQIWFWIDARRMLPYFYTRCYYRGQLLLAGTLYQAIAFEQFHHNALYRESGLWIDLNRDNRLDEEREHFFDGEAIRLEGEGEAYRLRLHYP
;
A
#
# COMPACT_ATOMS: atom_id res chain seq x y z
N MET A 1 41.36 29.21 -28.08
CA MET A 1 40.11 29.77 -28.65
C MET A 1 39.24 28.71 -29.30
N SER A 2 39.79 27.74 -30.07
CA SER A 2 38.99 26.67 -30.70
C SER A 2 38.12 25.87 -29.72
N SER A 3 38.64 25.42 -28.57
CA SER A 3 37.86 24.53 -27.68
C SER A 3 36.66 25.20 -26.99
N ARG A 4 36.64 26.54 -26.85
CA ARG A 4 35.48 27.26 -26.29
C ARG A 4 34.32 27.37 -27.29
N ILE A 5 34.61 27.35 -28.58
CA ILE A 5 33.58 27.40 -29.62
C ILE A 5 32.91 26.02 -29.74
N ASP A 6 33.69 24.95 -29.63
CA ASP A 6 33.19 23.58 -29.69
C ASP A 6 32.28 23.24 -28.49
N GLU A 7 32.63 23.68 -27.28
CA GLU A 7 31.79 23.51 -26.07
C GLU A 7 30.43 24.23 -26.17
N GLU A 8 30.41 25.45 -26.71
CA GLU A 8 29.18 26.23 -26.88
C GLU A 8 28.25 25.62 -27.95
N ILE A 9 28.81 25.04 -29.01
CA ILE A 9 28.03 24.35 -30.04
C ILE A 9 27.39 23.08 -29.45
N ILE A 10 28.15 22.28 -28.70
CA ILE A 10 27.63 21.06 -28.05
C ILE A 10 26.50 21.40 -27.08
N ARG A 11 26.70 22.45 -26.26
CA ARG A 11 25.67 22.91 -25.32
C ARG A 11 24.36 23.28 -26.03
N ARG A 12 24.42 24.05 -27.12
CA ARG A 12 23.23 24.45 -27.87
C ARG A 12 22.52 23.30 -28.55
N VAL A 13 23.25 22.27 -28.97
CA VAL A 13 22.65 21.05 -29.53
C VAL A 13 21.90 20.29 -28.44
N LEU A 14 22.48 20.13 -27.26
CA LEU A 14 21.83 19.47 -26.12
C LEU A 14 20.58 20.23 -25.65
N GLU A 15 20.67 21.56 -25.49
CA GLU A 15 19.51 22.39 -25.12
C GLU A 15 18.38 22.31 -26.15
N ARG A 16 18.72 22.19 -27.45
CA ARG A 16 17.72 22.02 -28.52
C ARG A 16 17.08 20.64 -28.48
N ASP A 17 17.85 19.59 -28.23
CA ASP A 17 17.34 18.22 -28.13
C ASP A 17 16.43 18.06 -26.91
N GLU A 18 16.80 18.62 -25.76
CA GLU A 18 15.95 18.67 -24.57
C GLU A 18 14.63 19.40 -24.84
N ALA A 19 14.68 20.57 -25.50
CA ALA A 19 13.47 21.32 -25.86
C ALA A 19 12.54 20.52 -26.81
N LEU A 20 13.12 19.78 -27.77
CA LEU A 20 12.36 18.92 -28.67
C LEU A 20 11.71 17.74 -27.93
N GLN A 21 12.42 17.12 -27.00
CA GLN A 21 11.87 16.05 -26.17
C GLN A 21 10.73 16.55 -25.28
N GLU A 22 10.87 17.74 -24.69
CA GLU A 22 9.83 18.33 -23.86
C GLU A 22 8.58 18.68 -24.70
N GLU A 23 8.76 19.18 -25.92
CA GLU A 23 7.64 19.44 -26.85
C GLU A 23 6.92 18.14 -27.22
N GLN A 24 7.65 17.07 -27.55
CA GLN A 24 7.07 15.76 -27.86
C GLN A 24 6.28 15.19 -26.67
N LYS A 25 6.83 15.27 -25.45
CA LYS A 25 6.14 14.83 -24.24
C LYS A 25 4.85 15.60 -24.01
N ARG A 26 4.85 16.92 -24.22
CA ARG A 26 3.65 17.77 -24.11
C ARG A 26 2.59 17.42 -25.16
N ARG A 27 2.99 17.10 -26.40
CA ARG A 27 2.06 16.65 -27.45
C ARG A 27 1.39 15.33 -27.09
N LEU A 28 2.16 14.33 -26.65
CA LEU A 28 1.63 13.03 -26.23
C LEU A 28 0.66 13.17 -25.05
N GLN A 29 0.99 14.02 -24.07
CA GLN A 29 0.11 14.28 -22.93
C GLN A 29 -1.19 15.00 -23.35
N ALA A 30 -1.12 15.92 -24.31
CA ALA A 30 -2.29 16.58 -24.86
C ALA A 30 -3.19 15.60 -25.63
N GLU A 31 -2.60 14.71 -26.44
CA GLU A 31 -3.34 13.67 -27.15
C GLU A 31 -4.05 12.70 -26.20
N ALA A 32 -3.36 12.22 -25.17
CA ALA A 32 -3.96 11.35 -24.14
C ALA A 32 -5.11 12.04 -23.39
N THR A 33 -4.99 13.35 -23.14
CA THR A 33 -6.06 14.14 -22.51
C THR A 33 -7.27 14.28 -23.42
N ILE A 34 -7.05 14.51 -24.73
CA ILE A 34 -8.13 14.58 -25.72
C ILE A 34 -8.86 13.25 -25.79
N GLU A 35 -8.14 12.13 -25.87
CA GLU A 35 -8.72 10.78 -25.91
C GLU A 35 -9.58 10.49 -24.67
N ALA A 36 -9.06 10.77 -23.46
CA ALA A 36 -9.82 10.60 -22.22
C ALA A 36 -11.08 11.48 -22.17
N LEU A 37 -11.04 12.71 -22.70
CA LEU A 37 -12.21 13.59 -22.76
C LEU A 37 -13.24 13.13 -23.81
N GLN A 38 -12.80 12.50 -24.90
CA GLN A 38 -13.71 11.90 -25.89
C GLN A 38 -14.48 10.70 -25.31
N GLU A 39 -13.87 9.93 -24.42
CA GLU A 39 -14.57 8.82 -23.74
C GLU A 39 -15.65 9.32 -22.76
N LEU A 40 -15.47 10.53 -22.23
CA LEU A 40 -16.34 11.10 -21.19
C LEU A 40 -17.39 12.08 -21.72
N THR A 41 -17.24 12.56 -22.95
CA THR A 41 -18.09 13.60 -23.53
C THR A 41 -18.55 13.25 -24.94
N SER A 42 -19.65 13.84 -25.40
CA SER A 42 -20.10 13.71 -26.79
C SER A 42 -19.46 14.73 -27.74
N LEU A 43 -18.42 15.44 -27.28
CA LEU A 43 -17.76 16.48 -28.06
C LEU A 43 -16.83 15.86 -29.12
N SER A 44 -16.75 16.51 -30.28
CA SER A 44 -15.83 16.06 -31.33
C SER A 44 -14.37 16.32 -30.91
N ARG A 45 -13.43 15.57 -31.52
CA ARG A 45 -11.99 15.75 -31.27
C ARG A 45 -11.53 17.18 -31.52
N GLU A 46 -12.08 17.81 -32.56
CA GLU A 46 -11.79 19.18 -32.98
C GLU A 46 -12.29 20.21 -31.96
N GLU A 47 -13.46 19.96 -31.36
CA GLU A 47 -14.03 20.82 -30.31
C GLU A 47 -13.19 20.76 -29.03
N ILE A 48 -12.77 19.56 -28.63
CA ILE A 48 -11.92 19.36 -27.45
C ILE A 48 -10.53 19.99 -27.66
N ALA A 49 -9.95 19.82 -28.85
CA ALA A 49 -8.66 20.44 -29.18
C ALA A 49 -8.73 21.97 -29.14
N ARG A 50 -9.78 22.57 -29.71
CA ARG A 50 -10.01 24.02 -29.67
C ARG A 50 -10.18 24.55 -28.24
N ILE A 51 -10.94 23.85 -27.39
CA ILE A 51 -11.09 24.21 -25.98
C ILE A 51 -9.73 24.12 -25.26
N ALA A 52 -8.95 23.06 -25.50
CA ALA A 52 -7.63 22.91 -24.89
C ALA A 52 -6.65 24.03 -25.29
N GLU A 53 -6.65 24.44 -26.57
CA GLU A 53 -5.86 25.58 -27.06
C GLU A 53 -6.31 26.90 -26.42
N GLU A 54 -7.62 27.15 -26.33
CA GLU A 54 -8.17 28.35 -25.71
C GLU A 54 -7.82 28.43 -24.21
N VAL A 55 -7.81 27.29 -23.52
CA VAL A 55 -7.39 27.17 -22.11
C VAL A 55 -5.89 27.43 -21.93
N GLN A 56 -5.05 26.91 -22.83
CA GLN A 56 -3.61 27.16 -22.80
C GLN A 56 -3.28 28.63 -23.12
N ALA A 57 -3.96 29.24 -24.09
CA ALA A 57 -3.85 30.66 -24.40
C ALA A 57 -4.29 31.54 -23.21
N SER A 58 -5.41 31.17 -22.57
CA SER A 58 -5.94 31.88 -21.39
C SER A 58 -5.01 31.82 -20.18
N ARG A 59 -4.33 30.69 -19.95
CA ARG A 59 -3.30 30.55 -18.89
C ARG A 59 -2.11 31.50 -19.05
N ARG A 60 -1.79 31.93 -20.27
CA ARG A 60 -0.69 32.88 -20.51
C ARG A 60 -1.05 34.31 -20.13
N GLU A 61 -2.34 34.69 -20.09
CA GLU A 61 -2.70 36.10 -19.95
C GLU A 61 -3.26 36.52 -18.57
N LYS A 62 -3.90 35.69 -17.74
CA LYS A 62 -4.42 36.15 -16.41
C LYS A 62 -4.54 35.02 -15.36
N ARG A 63 -3.96 35.25 -14.17
CA ARG A 63 -3.88 34.32 -13.01
C ARG A 63 -5.23 33.83 -12.43
N TRP A 64 -6.37 34.41 -12.80
CA TRP A 64 -7.66 34.13 -12.15
C TRP A 64 -8.65 33.30 -12.99
N LEU A 65 -8.45 33.20 -14.31
CA LEU A 65 -9.31 32.37 -15.18
C LEU A 65 -9.22 30.84 -14.96
N PRO A 66 -8.07 30.22 -14.64
CA PRO A 66 -8.03 28.77 -14.45
C PRO A 66 -8.88 28.30 -13.26
N LEU A 67 -9.13 29.18 -12.28
CA LEU A 67 -9.94 28.89 -11.10
C LEU A 67 -11.45 28.88 -11.44
N LEU A 68 -11.90 29.82 -12.28
CA LEU A 68 -13.27 29.85 -12.81
C LEU A 68 -13.55 28.67 -13.74
N LEU A 69 -12.57 28.28 -14.56
CA LEU A 69 -12.72 27.14 -15.46
C LEU A 69 -12.71 25.80 -14.70
N ALA A 70 -11.86 25.66 -13.68
CA ALA A 70 -11.89 24.47 -12.82
C ALA A 70 -13.24 24.33 -12.12
N LEU A 71 -13.82 25.43 -11.65
CA LEU A 71 -15.19 25.47 -11.09
C LEU A 71 -16.24 25.06 -12.14
N LEU A 72 -16.11 25.53 -13.38
CA LEU A 72 -17.06 25.22 -14.44
C LEU A 72 -16.97 23.74 -14.85
N LEU A 73 -15.76 23.21 -15.06
CA LEU A 73 -15.55 21.79 -15.34
C LEU A 73 -16.00 20.89 -14.19
N PHE A 74 -15.75 21.30 -12.95
CA PHE A 74 -16.26 20.59 -11.77
C PHE A 74 -17.79 20.58 -11.72
N SER A 75 -18.44 21.69 -12.09
CA SER A 75 -19.91 21.76 -12.14
C SER A 75 -20.51 20.85 -13.23
N VAL A 76 -19.89 20.78 -14.42
CA VAL A 76 -20.32 19.85 -15.48
C VAL A 76 -20.11 18.40 -15.05
N PHE A 77 -18.98 18.09 -14.42
CA PHE A 77 -18.70 16.76 -13.90
C PHE A 77 -19.72 16.33 -12.83
N LEU A 78 -20.09 17.24 -11.91
CA LEU A 78 -21.11 16.99 -10.90
C LEU A 78 -22.49 16.74 -11.52
N LEU A 79 -22.85 17.50 -12.57
CA LEU A 79 -24.09 17.31 -13.33
C LEU A 79 -24.15 15.94 -14.03
N VAL A 80 -23.04 15.47 -14.60
CA VAL A 80 -22.96 14.14 -15.22
C VAL A 80 -23.13 13.02 -14.18
N ILE A 81 -22.53 13.17 -13.00
CA ILE A 81 -22.71 12.21 -11.89
C ILE A 81 -24.17 12.17 -11.43
N LEU A 82 -24.79 13.34 -11.23
CA LEU A 82 -26.19 13.44 -10.81
C LEU A 82 -27.16 12.87 -11.86
N ALA A 83 -26.90 13.09 -13.15
CA ALA A 83 -27.68 12.50 -14.25
C ALA A 83 -27.58 10.96 -14.29
N ARG A 84 -26.40 10.41 -14.00
CA ARG A 84 -26.22 8.94 -13.90
C ARG A 84 -26.86 8.34 -12.65
N PHE A 85 -26.97 9.11 -11.57
CA PHE A 85 -27.60 8.65 -10.33
C PHE A 85 -29.13 8.61 -10.47
N THR A 86 -29.71 9.62 -11.13
CA THR A 86 -31.16 9.70 -11.39
C THR A 86 -31.65 8.71 -12.45
N SER A 87 -30.84 8.42 -13.47
CA SER A 87 -31.16 7.40 -14.50
C SER A 87 -31.20 5.95 -13.98
N ARG A 88 -30.79 5.68 -12.73
CA ARG A 88 -30.71 4.32 -12.18
C ARG A 88 -31.90 3.93 -11.29
N GLN A 89 -32.93 4.77 -11.18
CA GLN A 89 -34.05 4.56 -10.24
C GLN A 89 -35.36 4.01 -10.85
N GLU A 90 -35.44 3.77 -12.16
CA GLU A 90 -36.67 3.24 -12.79
C GLU A 90 -36.48 1.84 -13.39
N THR A 91 -36.37 0.83 -12.53
CA THR A 91 -36.90 -0.52 -12.81
C THR A 91 -37.05 -1.26 -11.48
N SER A 92 -38.21 -1.13 -10.84
CA SER A 92 -38.64 -2.07 -9.82
C SER A 92 -39.02 -3.38 -10.52
N PRO A 93 -38.41 -4.53 -10.19
CA PRO A 93 -38.89 -5.83 -10.65
C PRO A 93 -40.21 -6.17 -9.96
N PRO A 94 -41.06 -7.02 -10.55
CA PRO A 94 -42.26 -7.50 -9.91
C PRO A 94 -41.92 -8.28 -8.63
N GLU A 95 -42.63 -7.94 -7.57
CA GLU A 95 -42.56 -8.54 -6.24
C GLU A 95 -43.02 -10.01 -6.31
N ILE A 96 -42.06 -10.92 -6.44
CA ILE A 96 -42.25 -12.35 -6.16
C ILE A 96 -41.88 -12.54 -4.69
N ILE A 97 -42.91 -12.71 -3.85
CA ILE A 97 -42.75 -13.10 -2.45
C ILE A 97 -42.41 -14.59 -2.45
N GLU A 98 -41.12 -14.90 -2.47
CA GLU A 98 -40.59 -16.21 -2.10
C GLU A 98 -39.85 -16.03 -0.78
N GLU A 99 -40.34 -16.67 0.29
CA GLU A 99 -39.74 -16.63 1.63
C GLU A 99 -38.29 -17.14 1.56
N ALA A 100 -37.34 -16.21 1.58
CA ALA A 100 -35.93 -16.54 1.69
C ALA A 100 -35.64 -17.11 3.10
N PRO A 101 -35.02 -18.29 3.22
CA PRO A 101 -34.58 -18.79 4.51
C PRO A 101 -33.56 -17.83 5.12
N ALA A 102 -33.61 -17.69 6.44
CA ALA A 102 -32.76 -16.82 7.24
C ALA A 102 -31.30 -16.87 6.78
N ARG A 103 -30.74 -15.70 6.43
CA ARG A 103 -29.30 -15.52 6.26
C ARG A 103 -28.64 -15.80 7.61
N GLU A 104 -28.04 -16.97 7.74
CA GLU A 104 -27.03 -17.21 8.75
C GLU A 104 -25.87 -16.24 8.50
N GLU A 105 -25.61 -15.36 9.45
CA GLU A 105 -24.33 -14.66 9.56
C GLU A 105 -23.24 -15.72 9.74
N VAL A 106 -22.68 -16.20 8.63
CA VAL A 106 -21.48 -17.02 8.66
C VAL A 106 -20.35 -16.12 9.12
N SER A 107 -20.13 -16.09 10.43
CA SER A 107 -18.95 -15.52 11.08
C SER A 107 -17.71 -16.24 10.54
N SER A 108 -17.16 -15.74 9.43
CA SER A 108 -15.92 -16.20 8.81
C SER A 108 -14.68 -15.73 9.56
N ALA A 109 -14.81 -15.42 10.85
CA ALA A 109 -13.67 -15.15 11.71
C ALA A 109 -12.88 -16.47 11.84
N SER A 110 -11.77 -16.55 11.13
CA SER A 110 -10.77 -17.59 11.38
C SER A 110 -10.47 -17.59 12.89
N PRO A 111 -10.32 -18.77 13.53
CA PRO A 111 -10.00 -18.83 14.94
C PRO A 111 -8.75 -17.96 15.21
N PRO A 112 -8.79 -17.07 16.21
CA PRO A 112 -7.63 -16.25 16.53
C PRO A 112 -6.45 -17.19 16.81
N ILE A 113 -5.34 -16.98 16.10
CA ILE A 113 -4.07 -17.64 16.39
C ILE A 113 -3.83 -17.42 17.89
N PRO A 114 -3.67 -18.47 18.71
CA PRO A 114 -3.50 -18.33 20.14
C PRO A 114 -2.24 -17.50 20.41
N LEU A 115 -2.42 -16.24 20.80
CA LEU A 115 -1.37 -15.29 21.20
C LEU A 115 -0.73 -15.67 22.56
N SER A 116 -0.91 -16.91 23.01
CA SER A 116 -0.90 -17.30 24.41
C SER A 116 0.48 -17.32 25.08
N ASP A 117 1.58 -17.11 24.34
CA ASP A 117 2.94 -17.26 24.88
C ASP A 117 3.79 -15.97 24.88
N LEU A 118 3.25 -14.81 24.49
CA LEU A 118 3.93 -13.54 24.75
C LEU A 118 3.43 -12.96 26.10
N PRO A 119 4.26 -12.92 27.16
CA PRO A 119 3.84 -12.42 28.46
C PRO A 119 3.31 -10.99 28.31
N GLY A 120 2.04 -10.78 28.68
CA GLY A 120 1.27 -9.54 28.53
C GLY A 120 1.76 -8.34 29.35
N ARG A 121 3.07 -8.18 29.51
CA ARG A 121 3.68 -6.98 30.07
C ARG A 121 3.85 -6.00 28.92
N SER A 122 3.05 -4.92 28.93
CA SER A 122 3.35 -3.76 28.10
C SER A 122 4.80 -3.38 28.39
N PRO A 123 5.71 -3.42 27.41
CA PRO A 123 7.08 -3.01 27.62
C PRO A 123 7.09 -1.58 28.17
N GLY A 124 7.96 -1.33 29.15
CA GLY A 124 8.17 0.02 29.67
C GLY A 124 8.80 0.92 28.61
N PRO A 125 8.86 2.25 28.83
CA PRO A 125 9.49 3.16 27.89
C PRO A 125 10.98 2.82 27.73
N VAL A 126 11.48 2.90 26.50
CA VAL A 126 12.91 2.75 26.19
C VAL A 126 13.60 4.07 26.46
N ALA A 127 14.62 4.05 27.32
CA ALA A 127 15.44 5.23 27.62
C ALA A 127 16.82 5.09 26.96
N PRO A 128 17.44 6.18 26.52
CA PRO A 128 18.78 6.14 25.95
C PRO A 128 19.82 5.72 27.01
N GLN A 129 20.84 5.01 26.57
CA GLN A 129 22.04 4.72 27.35
C GLN A 129 23.14 5.68 26.88
N ALA A 130 23.44 6.67 27.72
CA ALA A 130 24.22 7.85 27.33
C ALA A 130 23.56 8.58 26.14
N ASP A 131 24.25 8.70 25.00
CA ASP A 131 23.77 9.34 23.78
C ASP A 131 23.18 8.35 22.76
N VAL A 132 23.04 7.07 23.11
CA VAL A 132 22.53 6.04 22.19
C VAL A 132 21.14 5.57 22.61
N LEU A 133 20.18 5.68 21.71
CA LEU A 133 18.85 5.09 21.85
C LEU A 133 18.83 3.73 21.14
N ASP A 134 18.93 2.67 21.94
CA ASP A 134 19.11 1.31 21.45
C ASP A 134 17.79 0.53 21.49
N ILE A 135 17.22 0.21 20.31
CA ILE A 135 15.85 -0.30 20.18
C ILE A 135 15.79 -1.64 19.43
N ASP A 136 15.11 -2.61 20.06
CA ASP A 136 14.66 -3.87 19.47
C ASP A 136 13.14 -3.83 19.37
N ILE A 137 12.61 -3.65 18.15
CA ILE A 137 11.18 -3.46 17.89
C ILE A 137 10.38 -4.67 18.39
N TYR A 138 10.87 -5.90 18.14
CA TYR A 138 10.13 -7.12 18.46
C TYR A 138 10.08 -7.41 19.96
N ARG A 139 11.08 -6.95 20.72
CA ARG A 139 11.14 -7.15 22.18
C ARG A 139 10.54 -6.01 22.99
N GLN A 140 10.67 -4.77 22.51
CA GLN A 140 10.36 -3.57 23.30
C GLN A 140 9.10 -2.84 22.86
N PHE A 141 8.48 -3.22 21.74
CA PHE A 141 7.25 -2.60 21.28
C PHE A 141 6.08 -3.58 21.37
N THR A 142 4.88 -3.03 21.52
CA THR A 142 3.64 -3.81 21.51
C THR A 142 3.12 -3.93 20.08
N PHE A 143 2.84 -5.15 19.65
CA PHE A 143 2.17 -5.39 18.37
C PHE A 143 0.73 -4.87 18.41
N VAL A 144 0.34 -4.15 17.36
CA VAL A 144 -1.03 -3.68 17.14
C VAL A 144 -1.57 -4.37 15.90
N HIS A 145 -2.54 -5.26 16.12
CA HIS A 145 -3.10 -6.12 15.07
C HIS A 145 -3.71 -5.34 13.90
N ARG A 146 -4.42 -4.24 14.19
CA ARG A 146 -5.17 -3.50 13.18
C ARG A 146 -5.10 -1.99 13.41
N GLY A 147 -4.85 -1.24 12.35
CA GLY A 147 -5.00 0.21 12.33
C GLY A 147 -3.97 0.89 11.44
N PHE A 148 -4.13 2.20 11.29
CA PHE A 148 -3.15 3.06 10.64
C PHE A 148 -2.62 4.03 11.69
N PRO A 149 -1.32 3.97 12.03
CA PRO A 149 -0.79 4.75 13.13
C PRO A 149 -0.70 6.23 12.77
N LEU A 150 -1.26 7.08 13.63
CA LEU A 150 -1.02 8.54 13.69
C LEU A 150 -1.12 9.28 12.33
N GLY A 151 -2.04 8.86 11.47
CA GLY A 151 -2.28 9.52 10.18
C GLY A 151 -1.30 9.19 9.07
N LEU A 152 -0.39 8.22 9.27
CA LEU A 152 0.48 7.72 8.19
C LEU A 152 -0.35 7.14 7.05
N SER A 153 0.08 7.44 5.82
CA SER A 153 -0.43 6.80 4.62
C SER A 153 0.14 5.39 4.50
N VAL A 154 -0.55 4.55 3.71
CA VAL A 154 -0.06 3.21 3.37
C VAL A 154 0.50 3.23 1.96
N GLY A 155 1.71 2.70 1.79
CA GLY A 155 2.17 2.27 0.48
C GLY A 155 1.64 0.87 0.17
N GLN A 156 2.10 0.30 -0.95
CA GLN A 156 1.73 -1.05 -1.37
C GLN A 156 2.93 -1.79 -1.95
N SER A 157 2.93 -3.11 -1.78
CA SER A 157 3.89 -4.03 -2.38
C SER A 157 3.21 -4.92 -3.41
N THR A 158 3.97 -5.39 -4.39
CA THR A 158 3.55 -6.50 -5.26
C THR A 158 3.86 -7.82 -4.57
N ALA A 159 2.91 -8.75 -4.58
CA ALA A 159 3.22 -10.14 -4.28
C ALA A 159 3.95 -10.80 -5.47
N GLY A 160 4.51 -11.98 -5.25
CA GLY A 160 4.99 -12.84 -6.32
C GLY A 160 3.86 -13.15 -7.30
N GLY A 161 4.13 -12.96 -8.60
CA GLY A 161 3.11 -12.88 -9.66
C GLY A 161 2.18 -14.10 -9.79
N LEU A 162 1.25 -14.02 -10.74
CA LEU A 162 0.26 -15.07 -10.99
C LEU A 162 0.70 -15.99 -12.14
N SER A 163 0.88 -17.28 -11.85
CA SER A 163 1.37 -18.28 -12.80
C SER A 163 0.44 -19.50 -12.86
N PRO A 164 0.29 -20.18 -14.01
CA PRO A 164 -0.42 -21.47 -14.09
C PRO A 164 0.32 -22.62 -13.39
N ARG A 165 1.53 -22.39 -12.89
CA ARG A 165 2.35 -23.38 -12.17
C ARG A 165 2.80 -22.81 -10.82
N PRO A 166 2.87 -23.64 -9.77
CA PRO A 166 3.41 -23.25 -8.48
C PRO A 166 4.84 -22.70 -8.58
N TYR A 167 5.17 -21.72 -7.72
CA TYR A 167 6.52 -21.16 -7.59
C TYR A 167 7.45 -22.03 -6.71
N GLU A 168 6.85 -22.96 -5.95
CA GLU A 168 7.52 -24.01 -5.21
C GLU A 168 6.67 -25.28 -5.20
N LYS A 169 7.23 -26.38 -4.71
CA LYS A 169 6.56 -27.67 -4.72
C LYS A 169 5.57 -27.76 -3.55
N LEU A 170 4.29 -27.61 -3.84
CA LEU A 170 3.22 -27.87 -2.89
C LEU A 170 3.16 -29.36 -2.51
N ARG A 171 3.08 -29.66 -1.22
CA ARG A 171 2.88 -31.02 -0.69
C ARG A 171 1.45 -31.48 -0.94
N ARG A 172 0.48 -30.58 -0.79
CA ARG A 172 -0.92 -30.89 -0.98
C ARG A 172 -1.71 -29.64 -1.38
N GLU A 173 -2.73 -29.87 -2.19
CA GLU A 173 -3.60 -28.84 -2.74
C GLU A 173 -5.06 -29.17 -2.42
N PRO A 174 -5.92 -28.15 -2.19
CA PRO A 174 -7.33 -28.37 -2.03
C PRO A 174 -7.95 -28.81 -3.36
N ARG A 175 -9.17 -29.34 -3.28
CA ARG A 175 -9.94 -29.62 -4.50
C ARG A 175 -10.50 -28.31 -5.03
N TYR A 176 -9.87 -27.78 -6.07
CA TYR A 176 -10.32 -26.57 -6.76
C TYR A 176 -11.68 -26.75 -7.44
N ARG A 177 -12.40 -25.64 -7.58
CA ARG A 177 -13.71 -25.58 -8.23
C ARG A 177 -13.60 -25.30 -9.72
N SER A 178 -12.63 -24.49 -10.12
CA SER A 178 -12.34 -24.22 -11.53
C SER A 178 -11.45 -25.29 -12.16
N SER A 179 -11.37 -25.27 -13.49
CA SER A 179 -10.39 -26.06 -14.24
C SER A 179 -9.02 -25.39 -14.36
N GLN A 180 -8.91 -24.12 -13.94
CA GLN A 180 -7.72 -23.30 -14.06
C GLN A 180 -7.53 -22.45 -12.82
N VAL A 181 -6.39 -22.61 -12.16
CA VAL A 181 -5.98 -21.80 -11.01
C VAL A 181 -4.73 -21.01 -11.34
N LEU A 182 -4.49 -19.94 -10.57
CA LEU A 182 -3.27 -19.16 -10.64
C LEU A 182 -2.56 -19.18 -9.29
N TYR A 183 -1.28 -19.54 -9.32
CA TYR A 183 -0.41 -19.59 -8.15
C TYR A 183 0.36 -18.27 -8.02
N GLY A 184 0.60 -17.85 -6.79
CA GLY A 184 1.52 -16.77 -6.43
C GLY A 184 2.10 -17.00 -5.04
N TYR A 185 2.87 -16.04 -4.53
CA TYR A 185 3.43 -16.11 -3.18
C TYR A 185 3.60 -14.73 -2.54
N LEU A 186 3.58 -14.64 -1.21
CA LEU A 186 3.92 -13.42 -0.47
C LEU A 186 5.39 -13.51 0.00
N PRO A 187 6.25 -12.52 -0.33
CA PRO A 187 7.65 -12.50 0.09
C PRO A 187 7.76 -11.96 1.53
N LEU A 188 7.54 -12.82 2.53
CA LEU A 188 7.46 -12.42 3.94
C LEU A 188 8.52 -13.12 4.79
N GLY A 189 9.08 -12.39 5.75
CA GLY A 189 10.07 -12.91 6.70
C GLY A 189 11.48 -13.04 6.13
N ASN A 190 12.36 -13.62 6.95
CA ASN A 190 13.75 -13.94 6.62
C ASN A 190 14.12 -15.36 7.11
N GLY A 191 13.10 -16.22 7.25
CA GLY A 191 13.23 -17.63 7.59
C GLY A 191 13.91 -18.46 6.49
N GLU A 192 13.93 -19.78 6.70
CA GLU A 192 14.45 -20.71 5.68
C GLU A 192 13.60 -20.68 4.42
N ASP A 193 12.29 -20.50 4.60
CA ASP A 193 11.35 -20.22 3.54
C ASP A 193 10.70 -18.84 3.77
N THR A 194 10.68 -18.05 2.71
CA THR A 194 10.19 -16.66 2.69
C THR A 194 9.03 -16.48 1.72
N ARG A 195 8.52 -17.58 1.16
CA ARG A 195 7.49 -17.58 0.12
C ARG A 195 6.23 -18.23 0.63
N ILE A 196 5.33 -17.39 1.11
CA ILE A 196 4.03 -17.87 1.58
C ILE A 196 3.11 -18.06 0.38
N SER A 197 2.99 -19.32 -0.06
CA SER A 197 2.23 -19.71 -1.24
C SER A 197 0.74 -19.34 -1.14
N PHE A 198 0.16 -18.94 -2.27
CA PHE A 198 -1.28 -18.78 -2.39
C PHE A 198 -1.78 -19.22 -3.77
N VAL A 199 -3.08 -19.56 -3.83
CA VAL A 199 -3.76 -20.00 -5.05
C VAL A 199 -5.07 -19.26 -5.23
N VAL A 200 -5.27 -18.73 -6.43
CA VAL A 200 -6.49 -18.08 -6.88
C VAL A 200 -7.30 -19.06 -7.71
N ASP A 201 -8.54 -19.28 -7.30
CA ASP A 201 -9.50 -20.21 -7.92
C ASP A 201 -10.75 -19.45 -8.40
N GLU A 202 -11.63 -20.16 -9.12
CA GLU A 202 -12.91 -19.65 -9.67
C GLU A 202 -12.69 -18.47 -10.63
N LEU A 203 -11.66 -18.55 -11.49
CA LEU A 203 -11.24 -17.46 -12.38
C LEU A 203 -12.32 -17.04 -13.39
N GLU A 204 -13.19 -17.97 -13.76
CA GLU A 204 -14.36 -17.79 -14.62
C GLU A 204 -15.51 -17.02 -13.93
N GLN A 205 -15.49 -16.89 -12.61
CA GLN A 205 -16.52 -16.19 -11.85
C GLN A 205 -16.22 -14.68 -11.75
N PRO A 206 -17.24 -13.84 -11.51
CA PRO A 206 -17.06 -12.41 -11.23
C PRO A 206 -16.26 -12.12 -9.95
N ALA A 207 -16.34 -13.01 -8.97
CA ALA A 207 -15.59 -12.96 -7.72
C ALA A 207 -14.74 -14.23 -7.60
N TRP A 208 -13.45 -14.04 -7.34
CA TRP A 208 -12.50 -15.13 -7.18
C TRP A 208 -12.37 -15.51 -5.71
N THR A 209 -11.75 -16.66 -5.50
CA THR A 209 -11.49 -17.23 -4.19
C THR A 209 -9.99 -17.45 -4.00
N LEU A 210 -9.50 -17.29 -2.78
CA LEU A 210 -8.07 -17.37 -2.43
C LEU A 210 -7.81 -18.45 -1.37
N TYR A 211 -6.87 -19.34 -1.65
CA TYR A 211 -6.26 -20.25 -0.68
C TYR A 211 -4.87 -19.72 -0.34
N VAL A 212 -4.46 -19.75 0.92
CA VAL A 212 -3.17 -19.23 1.40
C VAL A 212 -2.57 -20.26 2.35
N ASP A 213 -1.30 -20.59 2.14
CA ASP A 213 -0.50 -21.46 3.00
C ASP A 213 -0.06 -20.69 4.25
N ARG A 214 -0.98 -20.43 5.18
CA ARG A 214 -0.78 -19.50 6.30
C ARG A 214 0.29 -19.99 7.27
N ASN A 215 0.48 -21.30 7.40
CA ASN A 215 1.51 -21.87 8.27
C ASN A 215 2.83 -22.17 7.54
N ASN A 216 2.88 -21.90 6.23
CA ASN A 216 4.04 -22.02 5.36
C ASN A 216 4.66 -23.42 5.40
N ASN A 217 3.82 -24.46 5.28
CA ASN A 217 4.21 -25.87 5.35
C ASN A 217 4.01 -26.64 4.02
N GLU A 218 3.68 -25.91 2.95
CA GLU A 218 3.34 -26.37 1.61
C GLU A 218 2.06 -27.24 1.50
N ASP A 219 1.19 -27.26 2.51
CA ASP A 219 -0.11 -27.95 2.51
C ASP A 219 -1.28 -26.96 2.65
N LEU A 220 -1.78 -26.49 1.50
CA LEU A 220 -2.93 -25.56 1.43
C LEU A 220 -4.26 -26.13 1.95
N THR A 221 -4.29 -27.37 2.46
CA THR A 221 -5.52 -28.01 2.95
C THR A 221 -5.71 -27.92 4.46
N ASP A 222 -4.71 -27.43 5.21
CA ASP A 222 -4.76 -27.31 6.67
C ASP A 222 -4.86 -25.86 7.19
N ASP A 223 -4.90 -24.86 6.31
CA ASP A 223 -4.97 -23.42 6.65
C ASP A 223 -6.38 -22.85 6.87
N GLY A 224 -7.39 -23.71 6.77
CA GLY A 224 -8.80 -23.35 6.90
C GLY A 224 -9.52 -23.18 5.55
N PRO A 225 -10.73 -22.59 5.56
CA PRO A 225 -11.53 -22.45 4.35
C PRO A 225 -10.94 -21.39 3.40
N PRO A 226 -11.33 -21.45 2.11
CA PRO A 226 -11.02 -20.40 1.16
C PRO A 226 -11.44 -19.00 1.64
N LEU A 227 -10.61 -18.00 1.33
CA LEU A 227 -10.92 -16.59 1.53
C LEU A 227 -11.71 -16.05 0.34
N HIS A 228 -12.82 -15.39 0.63
CA HIS A 228 -13.68 -14.75 -0.37
C HIS A 228 -13.42 -13.25 -0.45
N ASN A 229 -13.84 -12.64 -1.56
CA ASN A 229 -13.73 -11.20 -1.76
C ASN A 229 -14.54 -10.42 -0.71
N GLN A 230 -13.85 -9.57 0.05
CA GLN A 230 -14.39 -8.64 1.06
C GLN A 230 -14.33 -7.18 0.60
N GLY A 231 -13.75 -6.90 -0.57
CA GLY A 231 -13.57 -5.55 -1.12
C GLY A 231 -14.17 -5.38 -2.50
N THR A 232 -13.58 -4.46 -3.27
CA THR A 232 -13.98 -4.19 -4.66
C THR A 232 -13.13 -4.98 -5.65
N GLY A 233 -13.62 -5.13 -6.88
CA GLY A 233 -12.94 -5.89 -7.92
C GLY A 233 -13.24 -7.40 -7.84
N ARG A 234 -12.33 -8.22 -8.38
CA ARG A 234 -12.51 -9.68 -8.42
C ARG A 234 -12.06 -10.38 -7.14
N LEU A 235 -11.02 -9.87 -6.49
CA LEU A 235 -10.51 -10.37 -5.22
C LEU A 235 -9.83 -9.25 -4.43
N ALA A 236 -10.32 -9.00 -3.23
CA ALA A 236 -9.68 -8.19 -2.21
C ALA A 236 -10.09 -8.73 -0.83
N THR A 237 -9.14 -9.10 0.03
CA THR A 237 -9.43 -9.73 1.32
C THR A 237 -8.36 -9.41 2.36
N GLU A 238 -8.75 -9.45 3.62
CA GLU A 238 -7.80 -9.45 4.75
C GLU A 238 -7.14 -10.84 4.85
N ILE A 239 -5.84 -10.87 5.11
CA ILE A 239 -5.07 -12.10 5.39
C ILE A 239 -4.34 -11.89 6.71
N SER A 240 -4.48 -12.85 7.64
CA SER A 240 -3.73 -12.91 8.89
C SER A 240 -2.92 -14.19 8.91
N LEU A 241 -1.62 -14.07 9.16
CA LEU A 241 -0.71 -15.21 9.16
C LEU A 241 0.48 -14.96 10.12
N PRO A 242 1.05 -16.02 10.72
CA PRO A 242 2.34 -15.94 11.38
C PRO A 242 3.47 -15.87 10.34
N VAL A 243 4.44 -14.97 10.55
CA VAL A 243 5.64 -14.84 9.71
C VAL A 243 6.86 -15.25 10.53
N GLU A 244 7.68 -16.16 10.01
CA GLU A 244 8.96 -16.51 10.61
C GLU A 244 9.96 -15.36 10.43
N VAL A 245 10.45 -14.86 11.56
CA VAL A 245 11.49 -13.84 11.64
C VAL A 245 12.66 -14.43 12.43
N VAL A 246 13.84 -14.41 11.84
CA VAL A 246 15.10 -14.84 12.45
C VAL A 246 15.83 -13.59 12.91
N THR A 247 16.02 -13.40 14.22
CA THR A 247 16.68 -12.22 14.77
C THR A 247 18.18 -12.20 14.46
N ALA A 248 18.84 -11.05 14.69
CA ALA A 248 20.29 -10.93 14.55
C ALA A 248 21.09 -11.94 15.41
N GLU A 249 20.53 -12.43 16.52
CA GLU A 249 21.15 -13.50 17.34
C GLU A 249 20.83 -14.92 16.85
N GLY A 250 20.13 -15.06 15.72
CA GLY A 250 19.69 -16.34 15.16
C GLY A 250 18.45 -16.92 15.83
N THR A 251 17.75 -16.17 16.67
CA THR A 251 16.53 -16.64 17.33
C THR A 251 15.37 -16.60 16.34
N ARG A 252 14.65 -17.71 16.17
CA ARG A 252 13.45 -17.78 15.33
C ARG A 252 12.22 -17.38 16.14
N ILE A 253 11.46 -16.39 15.68
CA ILE A 253 10.20 -15.95 16.27
C ILE A 253 9.09 -15.99 15.21
N LEU A 254 7.87 -16.38 15.62
CA LEU A 254 6.70 -16.27 14.77
C LEU A 254 5.95 -14.98 15.11
N THR A 255 6.00 -14.03 14.19
CA THR A 255 5.39 -12.72 14.35
C THR A 255 4.01 -12.72 13.70
N PRO A 256 2.93 -12.31 14.41
CA PRO A 256 1.64 -12.11 13.75
C PRO A 256 1.76 -11.00 12.70
N TYR A 257 1.17 -11.21 11.52
CA TYR A 257 1.19 -10.23 10.45
C TYR A 257 -0.18 -10.15 9.78
N GLN A 258 -0.68 -8.93 9.57
CA GLN A 258 -1.98 -8.67 8.96
C GLN A 258 -1.84 -7.80 7.73
N ILE A 259 -2.38 -8.25 6.61
CA ILE A 259 -2.33 -7.54 5.34
C ILE A 259 -3.72 -7.38 4.72
N TRP A 260 -3.88 -6.31 3.95
CA TRP A 260 -4.91 -6.23 2.93
C TRP A 260 -4.32 -6.70 1.60
N PHE A 261 -4.89 -7.74 1.01
CA PHE A 261 -4.46 -8.31 -0.25
C PHE A 261 -5.53 -8.05 -1.33
N TRP A 262 -5.12 -7.76 -2.56
CA TRP A 262 -6.04 -7.66 -3.69
C TRP A 262 -5.34 -7.99 -5.02
N ILE A 263 -6.13 -8.28 -6.04
CA ILE A 263 -5.63 -8.46 -7.41
C ILE A 263 -6.16 -7.35 -8.31
N ASP A 264 -5.26 -6.62 -8.96
CA ASP A 264 -5.62 -5.78 -10.10
C ASP A 264 -5.95 -6.69 -11.29
N ALA A 265 -7.25 -6.92 -11.51
CA ALA A 265 -7.74 -7.78 -12.57
C ALA A 265 -7.39 -7.29 -13.99
N ARG A 266 -7.04 -6.01 -14.18
CA ARG A 266 -6.64 -5.50 -15.52
C ARG A 266 -5.21 -5.90 -15.85
N ARG A 267 -4.33 -5.86 -14.85
CA ARG A 267 -2.91 -6.18 -15.00
C ARG A 267 -2.57 -7.62 -14.61
N MET A 268 -3.52 -8.33 -14.00
CA MET A 268 -3.31 -9.63 -13.38
C MET A 268 -2.15 -9.60 -12.38
N LEU A 269 -2.08 -8.54 -11.57
CA LEU A 269 -1.02 -8.34 -10.58
C LEU A 269 -1.58 -8.36 -9.16
N PRO A 270 -1.04 -9.23 -8.28
CA PRO A 270 -1.39 -9.27 -6.87
C PRO A 270 -0.62 -8.18 -6.11
N TYR A 271 -1.35 -7.45 -5.27
CA TYR A 271 -0.82 -6.39 -4.44
C TYR A 271 -1.26 -6.58 -2.99
N PHE A 272 -0.49 -6.02 -2.07
CA PHE A 272 -0.87 -6.00 -0.67
C PHE A 272 -0.24 -4.81 0.07
N TYR A 273 -0.82 -4.47 1.22
CA TYR A 273 -0.23 -3.54 2.18
C TYR A 273 -0.48 -4.03 3.61
N THR A 274 0.35 -3.61 4.56
CA THR A 274 0.22 -4.00 5.96
C THR A 274 -0.88 -3.23 6.68
N ARG A 275 -1.57 -3.92 7.60
CA ARG A 275 -2.62 -3.34 8.45
C ARG A 275 -2.26 -3.37 9.93
N CYS A 276 -1.07 -3.85 10.25
CA CYS A 276 -0.53 -3.97 11.59
C CYS A 276 0.73 -3.13 11.74
N TYR A 277 1.11 -2.86 12.98
CA TYR A 277 2.30 -2.09 13.30
C TYR A 277 2.78 -2.39 14.72
N TYR A 278 3.96 -1.90 15.06
CA TYR A 278 4.47 -1.94 16.43
C TYR A 278 4.40 -0.54 17.05
N ARG A 279 3.99 -0.48 18.32
CA ARG A 279 3.90 0.77 19.10
C ARG A 279 4.70 0.66 20.40
N GLY A 280 5.53 1.65 20.65
CA GLY A 280 6.35 1.78 21.85
C GLY A 280 6.29 3.19 22.44
N GLN A 281 7.03 3.37 23.53
CA GLN A 281 7.26 4.68 24.15
C GLN A 281 8.75 4.87 24.35
N LEU A 282 9.22 6.10 24.14
CA LEU A 282 10.62 6.49 24.33
C LEU A 282 10.70 7.54 25.43
N LEU A 283 11.66 7.43 26.34
CA LEU A 283 11.94 8.43 27.37
C LEU A 283 13.18 9.23 26.97
N LEU A 284 12.99 10.40 26.34
CA LEU A 284 14.08 11.27 25.88
C LEU A 284 14.08 12.55 26.71
N ALA A 285 15.22 12.90 27.30
CA ALA A 285 15.36 14.03 28.22
C ALA A 285 14.27 14.10 29.32
N GLY A 286 13.86 12.93 29.83
CA GLY A 286 12.80 12.83 30.85
C GLY A 286 11.37 13.00 30.34
N THR A 287 11.17 13.21 29.03
CA THR A 287 9.85 13.31 28.39
C THR A 287 9.51 12.02 27.65
N LEU A 288 8.25 11.59 27.76
CA LEU A 288 7.74 10.43 27.02
C LEU A 288 7.24 10.83 25.64
N TYR A 289 7.70 10.10 24.63
CA TYR A 289 7.31 10.23 23.23
C TYR A 289 6.72 8.92 22.72
N GLN A 290 5.70 8.99 21.87
CA GLN A 290 5.15 7.81 21.21
C GLN A 290 6.05 7.44 20.03
N ALA A 291 6.39 6.15 19.91
CA ALA A 291 7.14 5.63 18.79
C ALA A 291 6.38 4.52 18.06
N ILE A 292 6.54 4.47 16.74
CA ILE A 292 5.83 3.58 15.83
C ILE A 292 6.83 2.97 14.84
N ALA A 293 6.81 1.64 14.69
CA ALA A 293 7.41 0.99 13.54
C ALA A 293 6.29 0.47 12.63
N PHE A 294 6.27 0.97 11.39
CA PHE A 294 5.21 0.73 10.42
C PHE A 294 5.79 0.63 9.01
N GLU A 295 5.49 -0.46 8.30
CA GLU A 295 5.99 -0.66 6.95
C GLU A 295 5.14 0.09 5.94
N GLN A 296 5.68 1.18 5.41
CA GLN A 296 5.07 1.88 4.27
C GLN A 296 5.46 1.24 2.93
N PHE A 297 6.62 0.55 2.89
CA PHE A 297 7.18 -0.06 1.69
C PHE A 297 7.71 -1.46 1.99
N HIS A 298 7.91 -2.25 0.93
CA HIS A 298 8.38 -3.64 0.96
C HIS A 298 7.43 -4.65 1.64
N HIS A 299 6.85 -4.31 2.80
CA HIS A 299 5.87 -5.12 3.53
C HIS A 299 6.35 -6.57 3.71
N ASN A 300 7.54 -6.75 4.28
CA ASN A 300 8.18 -8.06 4.44
C ASN A 300 8.17 -8.53 5.91
N ALA A 301 7.55 -7.77 6.82
CA ALA A 301 7.51 -7.99 8.25
C ALA A 301 8.88 -7.88 8.97
N LEU A 302 9.89 -7.29 8.32
CA LEU A 302 11.24 -7.09 8.87
C LEU A 302 11.48 -5.65 9.33
N TYR A 303 10.67 -4.69 8.87
CA TYR A 303 10.75 -3.26 9.23
C TYR A 303 12.09 -2.56 8.90
N ARG A 304 13.05 -3.25 8.26
CA ARG A 304 14.42 -2.77 8.02
C ARG A 304 14.47 -1.50 7.20
N GLU A 305 13.64 -1.42 6.18
CA GLU A 305 13.58 -0.29 5.26
C GLU A 305 12.65 0.83 5.75
N SER A 306 11.97 0.61 6.87
CA SER A 306 10.86 1.47 7.31
C SER A 306 11.23 2.45 8.41
N GLY A 307 12.39 2.28 9.06
CA GLY A 307 12.84 3.14 10.14
C GLY A 307 11.89 3.16 11.34
N LEU A 308 12.01 4.20 12.16
CA LEU A 308 11.19 4.43 13.34
C LEU A 308 10.56 5.83 13.27
N TRP A 309 9.27 5.89 13.53
CA TRP A 309 8.53 7.14 13.64
C TRP A 309 8.41 7.54 15.10
N ILE A 310 8.63 8.82 15.42
CA ILE A 310 8.57 9.34 16.79
C ILE A 310 7.77 10.65 16.77
N ASP A 311 6.62 10.67 17.43
CA ASP A 311 5.78 11.87 17.60
C ASP A 311 6.46 12.83 18.59
N LEU A 312 7.41 13.63 18.09
CA LEU A 312 8.27 14.52 18.87
C LEU A 312 7.51 15.77 19.34
N ASN A 313 6.53 16.23 18.56
CA ASN A 313 5.73 17.40 18.94
C ASN A 313 4.50 17.03 19.80
N ARG A 314 4.16 15.74 19.90
CA ARG A 314 3.05 15.14 20.66
C ARG A 314 1.67 15.59 20.17
N ASP A 315 1.52 15.85 18.88
CA ASP A 315 0.26 16.26 18.26
C ASP A 315 -0.59 15.09 17.73
N ASN A 316 -0.13 13.85 17.94
CA ASN A 316 -0.72 12.61 17.44
C ASN A 316 -0.80 12.53 15.91
N ARG A 317 0.12 13.21 15.22
CA ARG A 317 0.39 13.09 13.80
C ARG A 317 1.88 12.86 13.63
N LEU A 318 2.26 12.31 12.49
CA LEU A 318 3.65 12.05 12.17
C LEU A 318 4.05 12.83 10.91
N ASP A 319 5.13 13.60 11.04
CA ASP A 319 5.74 14.37 9.97
C ASP A 319 6.97 13.66 9.40
N GLU A 320 6.95 13.30 8.11
CA GLU A 320 8.03 12.55 7.47
C GLU A 320 9.38 13.27 7.49
N GLU A 321 9.41 14.61 7.43
CA GLU A 321 10.67 15.36 7.40
C GLU A 321 11.34 15.47 8.76
N ARG A 322 10.56 15.33 9.85
CA ARG A 322 11.01 15.68 11.21
C ARG A 322 10.93 14.53 12.21
N GLU A 323 10.07 13.56 11.95
CA GLU A 323 9.64 12.54 12.91
C GLU A 323 9.88 11.12 12.39
N HIS A 324 10.55 10.98 11.25
CA HIS A 324 10.97 9.70 10.69
C HIS A 324 12.49 9.54 10.78
N PHE A 325 12.95 8.46 11.40
CA PHE A 325 14.37 8.23 11.67
C PHE A 325 14.80 6.84 11.21
N PHE A 326 15.90 6.78 10.47
CA PHE A 326 16.56 5.53 10.08
C PHE A 326 17.65 5.12 11.07
N ASP A 327 18.08 3.86 10.99
CA ASP A 327 19.17 3.35 11.82
C ASP A 327 20.44 4.20 11.67
N GLY A 328 21.04 4.57 12.80
CA GLY A 328 22.23 5.40 12.86
C GLY A 328 21.99 6.91 12.83
N GLU A 329 20.76 7.37 12.55
CA GLU A 329 20.42 8.80 12.55
C GLU A 329 20.35 9.40 13.95
N ALA A 330 20.46 10.72 14.04
CA ALA A 330 20.45 11.44 15.31
C ALA A 330 19.10 12.13 15.52
N ILE A 331 18.44 11.79 16.63
CA ILE A 331 17.21 12.43 17.09
C ILE A 331 17.60 13.70 17.86
N ARG A 332 17.10 14.86 17.42
CA ARG A 332 17.35 16.16 18.06
C ARG A 332 16.05 16.72 18.61
N LEU A 333 16.03 17.04 19.90
CA LEU A 333 14.88 17.66 20.55
C LEU A 333 14.98 19.19 20.43
N GLU A 334 13.87 19.87 20.15
CA GLU A 334 13.86 21.33 20.06
C GLU A 334 14.26 21.98 21.39
N GLY A 335 15.20 22.92 21.34
CA GLY A 335 15.66 23.63 22.53
C GLY A 335 16.69 22.87 23.38
N GLU A 336 17.01 21.63 23.00
CA GLU A 336 18.05 20.84 23.65
C GLU A 336 19.30 20.76 22.76
N GLY A 337 20.48 20.84 23.38
CA GLY A 337 21.76 20.68 22.69
C GLY A 337 22.17 19.21 22.52
N GLU A 338 21.46 18.29 23.15
CA GLU A 338 21.73 16.86 23.11
C GLU A 338 21.08 16.22 21.88
N ALA A 339 21.77 15.23 21.32
CA ALA A 339 21.25 14.41 20.24
C ALA A 339 21.40 12.94 20.63
N TYR A 340 20.35 12.16 20.39
CA TYR A 340 20.36 10.72 20.65
C TYR A 340 20.58 9.99 19.33
N ARG A 341 21.66 9.22 19.21
CA ARG A 341 21.90 8.37 18.06
C ARG A 341 21.01 7.14 18.15
N LEU A 342 20.16 6.94 17.15
CA LEU A 342 19.30 5.79 17.03
C LEU A 342 20.12 4.56 16.61
N ARG A 343 19.89 3.44 17.29
CA ARG A 343 20.33 2.12 16.86
C ARG A 343 19.12 1.19 16.82
N LEU A 344 18.80 0.68 15.64
CA LEU A 344 17.70 -0.27 15.44
C LEU A 344 18.27 -1.68 15.25
N HIS A 345 17.83 -2.61 16.09
CA HIS A 345 18.08 -4.03 15.91
C HIS A 345 17.03 -4.60 14.98
N TYR A 346 17.46 -4.89 13.75
CA TYR A 346 16.65 -5.62 12.79
C TYR A 346 16.94 -7.12 12.88
N PRO A 347 16.01 -7.96 12.41
CA PRO A 347 16.24 -9.38 12.25
C PRO A 347 17.35 -9.72 11.26
#